data_AF-A0A4P5YNK4-F1
#
_entry.id   AF-A0A4P5YNK4-F1
#
_cell.length_a   1.000
_cell.length_b   1.000
_cell.length_c   1.000
_cell.angle_alpha   90.00
_cell.angle_beta   90.00
_cell.angle_gamma   90.00
#
_symmetry.space_group_name_H-M   'P 1'
#
loop_
_entity.id
_entity.type
_entity.pdbx_description
1 polymer ?
#
loop_
_entity_poly.entity_id
_entity_poly.type
_entity_poly.pdbx_seq_one_letter_code
_entity_poly.pdbx_strand_id
1 'polypeptide(L)'
;MAEEQKKKPAPKKESKPEVAAAAGAPAAESGAEKAAGKPGKKPAGGVAGAPAAAGAAAPKPPETVASAAAPTAAELLADEMAGKKIVKAKGAKNISSGVANILATFNNTLVSITDMQGNVLGWSSAGRVGFKGSRKSTAFAAQQVAQDAARQAMSHGMREVEIRVKGPGSGRESAIRALQAIGLEISTIKDITPVPHNGCRPRKQRRV
;
A
#
# COMPACT_ATOMS: atom_id res chain seq x y z
N MET A 1 24.81 -44.71 -50.11
CA MET A 1 25.83 -43.64 -50.22
C MET A 1 25.18 -42.35 -49.71
N ALA A 2 25.53 -41.73 -48.59
CA ALA A 2 26.50 -42.01 -47.55
C ALA A 2 25.85 -41.70 -46.20
N GLU A 3 26.17 -42.55 -45.24
CA GLU A 3 25.88 -42.48 -43.82
C GLU A 3 26.99 -41.67 -43.13
N GLU A 4 26.69 -41.00 -42.01
CA GLU A 4 27.46 -41.08 -40.76
C GLU A 4 27.35 -39.81 -39.88
N GLN A 5 27.29 -40.08 -38.58
CA GLN A 5 26.96 -39.20 -37.48
C GLN A 5 28.21 -38.56 -36.84
N LYS A 6 27.96 -37.58 -35.94
CA LYS A 6 28.74 -37.20 -34.74
C LYS A 6 30.09 -36.48 -34.93
N LYS A 7 30.15 -35.22 -34.45
CA LYS A 7 30.78 -34.90 -33.14
C LYS A 7 30.48 -33.47 -32.68
N LYS A 8 29.88 -33.34 -31.49
CA LYS A 8 29.98 -32.14 -30.64
C LYS A 8 31.44 -32.00 -30.16
N PRO A 9 31.87 -30.78 -29.83
CA PRO A 9 32.57 -30.60 -28.57
C PRO A 9 31.95 -29.47 -27.74
N ALA A 10 31.58 -29.82 -26.51
CA ALA A 10 31.27 -28.88 -25.43
C ALA A 10 32.56 -28.60 -24.60
N PRO A 11 32.48 -27.91 -23.46
CA PRO A 11 32.79 -26.48 -23.28
C PRO A 11 34.10 -26.27 -22.49
N LYS A 12 34.83 -25.17 -22.74
CA LYS A 12 35.94 -24.75 -21.88
C LYS A 12 35.51 -23.67 -20.88
N LYS A 13 35.26 -24.17 -19.67
CA LYS A 13 35.50 -23.66 -18.32
C LYS A 13 36.22 -22.31 -18.16
N GLU A 14 35.56 -21.43 -17.42
CA GLU A 14 36.04 -20.53 -16.34
C GLU A 14 37.46 -19.96 -16.42
N SER A 15 37.55 -18.62 -16.42
CA SER A 15 38.53 -17.91 -15.60
C SER A 15 38.02 -16.53 -15.20
N LYS A 16 37.69 -16.41 -13.92
CA LYS A 16 37.64 -15.17 -13.15
C LYS A 16 38.90 -15.20 -12.27
N PRO A 17 39.68 -14.11 -12.21
CA PRO A 17 40.30 -13.68 -10.96
C PRO A 17 39.94 -12.19 -10.73
N GLU A 18 39.19 -11.81 -9.71
CA GLU A 18 39.55 -11.64 -8.28
C GLU A 18 40.41 -10.39 -7.98
N VAL A 19 39.91 -9.63 -6.98
CA VAL A 19 40.54 -8.65 -6.08
C VAL A 19 40.80 -7.21 -6.54
N ALA A 20 39.96 -6.28 -6.05
CA ALA A 20 40.42 -5.13 -5.27
C ALA A 20 39.24 -4.55 -4.46
N ALA A 21 39.22 -4.86 -3.15
CA ALA A 21 38.41 -4.19 -2.15
C ALA A 21 39.24 -3.10 -1.47
N ALA A 22 38.67 -1.90 -1.34
CA ALA A 22 38.99 -0.88 -0.33
C ALA A 22 37.75 0.05 -0.30
N ALA A 23 36.85 0.00 0.69
CA ALA A 23 36.99 0.37 2.10
C ALA A 23 37.55 1.80 2.27
N GLY A 24 36.70 2.72 2.75
CA GLY A 24 37.12 4.07 3.11
C GLY A 24 35.97 5.06 3.33
N ALA A 25 35.16 4.84 4.36
CA ALA A 25 34.49 5.93 5.08
C ALA A 25 35.45 6.46 6.16
N PRO A 26 35.54 7.79 6.31
CA PRO A 26 35.50 8.43 7.63
C PRO A 26 34.76 9.78 7.54
N ALA A 27 34.28 10.48 8.57
CA ALA A 27 34.16 10.29 10.00
C ALA A 27 33.08 11.29 10.46
N ALA A 28 32.53 11.05 11.65
CA ALA A 28 31.75 12.02 12.41
C ALA A 28 32.68 12.86 13.28
N GLU A 29 32.44 14.17 13.35
CA GLU A 29 32.73 15.06 14.48
C GLU A 29 31.54 16.04 14.55
N SER A 30 30.60 15.92 15.49
CA SER A 30 30.63 16.40 16.89
C SER A 30 30.87 17.90 17.04
N GLY A 31 29.78 18.63 17.31
CA GLY A 31 29.80 19.98 17.85
C GLY A 31 28.62 20.13 18.82
N ALA A 32 28.80 19.65 20.04
CA ALA A 32 27.93 19.93 21.17
C ALA A 32 28.41 21.21 21.86
N GLU A 33 27.53 22.19 22.04
CA GLU A 33 27.75 23.25 23.03
C GLU A 33 26.69 23.14 24.11
N LYS A 34 27.17 22.90 25.33
CA LYS A 34 26.40 22.74 26.56
C LYS A 34 26.88 23.86 27.48
N ALA A 35 26.01 24.83 27.78
CA ALA A 35 26.21 25.73 28.91
C ALA A 35 25.32 25.26 30.07
N ALA A 36 25.95 25.05 31.22
CA ALA A 36 25.38 24.55 32.46
C ALA A 36 25.42 25.63 33.55
N GLY A 37 24.52 25.51 34.53
CA GLY A 37 24.69 26.04 35.90
C GLY A 37 23.50 26.88 36.38
N LYS A 38 22.52 26.35 37.14
CA LYS A 38 22.44 25.95 38.57
C LYS A 38 21.89 27.07 39.51
N PRO A 39 21.28 26.72 40.67
CA PRO A 39 20.04 27.33 41.18
C PRO A 39 20.12 27.94 42.59
N GLY A 40 19.08 28.67 43.02
CA GLY A 40 18.78 29.03 44.42
C GLY A 40 17.37 29.63 44.54
N LYS A 41 16.39 28.98 45.22
CA LYS A 41 15.89 29.17 46.62
C LYS A 41 15.54 30.64 46.98
N LYS A 42 14.42 31.03 47.63
CA LYS A 42 13.13 30.50 48.18
C LYS A 42 12.38 31.78 48.77
N PRO A 43 11.29 31.71 49.57
CA PRO A 43 9.86 31.38 49.37
C PRO A 43 8.85 32.48 49.86
N ALA A 44 7.54 32.28 49.62
CA ALA A 44 6.40 32.46 50.57
C ALA A 44 5.09 32.11 49.83
N GLY A 45 4.09 31.38 50.33
CA GLY A 45 3.80 30.81 51.64
C GLY A 45 2.74 29.68 51.52
N GLY A 46 2.59 28.88 52.59
CA GLY A 46 1.64 27.75 52.71
C GLY A 46 0.17 28.19 52.80
N VAL A 47 -0.81 27.28 52.82
CA VAL A 47 -1.14 26.44 54.00
C VAL A 47 -1.60 25.02 53.61
N ALA A 48 -1.25 24.07 54.50
CA ALA A 48 -1.62 22.66 54.59
C ALA A 48 -3.14 22.44 54.87
N GLY A 49 -3.72 21.24 54.83
CA GLY A 49 -3.12 19.90 54.87
C GLY A 49 -4.15 18.78 54.72
N ALA A 50 -3.62 17.56 54.58
CA ALA A 50 -4.30 16.26 54.65
C ALA A 50 -4.54 15.84 56.12
N PRO A 51 -5.29 14.74 56.43
CA PRO A 51 -4.82 13.34 56.23
C PRO A 51 -5.92 12.37 55.71
N ALA A 52 -5.59 11.33 54.91
CA ALA A 52 -5.32 9.91 55.27
C ALA A 52 -6.52 9.17 55.91
N ALA A 53 -6.90 7.91 55.64
CA ALA A 53 -6.49 6.81 54.77
C ALA A 53 -7.57 5.68 54.83
N ALA A 54 -7.45 4.68 53.96
CA ALA A 54 -7.96 3.30 54.05
C ALA A 54 -9.43 2.99 53.68
N GLY A 55 -9.62 1.92 52.88
CA GLY A 55 -10.92 1.25 52.72
C GLY A 55 -11.06 0.46 51.43
N ALA A 56 -10.92 -0.86 51.52
CA ALA A 56 -11.10 -1.84 50.45
C ALA A 56 -12.55 -1.97 49.95
N ALA A 57 -12.72 -2.49 48.72
CA ALA A 57 -13.62 -3.59 48.35
C ALA A 57 -14.09 -3.49 46.89
N ALA A 58 -13.89 -4.56 46.14
CA ALA A 58 -14.57 -4.83 44.88
C ALA A 58 -16.04 -5.20 45.11
N PRO A 59 -16.94 -4.90 44.17
CA PRO A 59 -18.02 -5.82 43.86
C PRO A 59 -18.11 -6.17 42.36
N LYS A 60 -18.42 -7.45 42.13
CA LYS A 60 -18.73 -8.13 40.86
C LYS A 60 -20.15 -7.76 40.34
N PRO A 61 -20.51 -8.13 39.10
CA PRO A 61 -21.50 -7.44 38.27
C PRO A 61 -22.95 -7.91 38.52
N PRO A 62 -23.97 -7.15 38.09
CA PRO A 62 -25.28 -7.72 37.81
C PRO A 62 -25.48 -7.89 36.30
N GLU A 63 -25.62 -9.15 35.87
CA GLU A 63 -26.33 -9.49 34.65
C GLU A 63 -27.82 -9.19 34.85
N THR A 64 -28.44 -8.49 33.91
CA THR A 64 -29.90 -8.36 33.79
C THR A 64 -30.33 -8.43 32.33
N VAL A 65 -30.98 -9.57 32.03
CA VAL A 65 -32.15 -9.81 31.17
C VAL A 65 -32.22 -9.31 29.72
N ALA A 66 -32.63 -10.26 28.89
CA ALA A 66 -32.91 -10.19 27.46
C ALA A 66 -33.70 -8.95 27.02
N SER A 67 -33.20 -8.32 25.96
CA SER A 67 -33.95 -7.42 25.08
C SER A 67 -33.71 -7.91 23.64
N ALA A 68 -34.81 -8.09 22.91
CA ALA A 68 -34.82 -8.48 21.51
C ALA A 68 -33.97 -7.53 20.68
N ALA A 69 -32.84 -8.03 20.17
CA ALA A 69 -31.86 -7.23 19.45
C ALA A 69 -32.37 -6.89 18.05
N ALA A 70 -32.54 -5.60 17.77
CA ALA A 70 -32.37 -5.09 16.41
C ALA A 70 -30.95 -5.46 15.94
N PRO A 71 -30.76 -5.84 14.65
CA PRO A 71 -29.44 -6.23 14.16
C PRO A 71 -28.44 -5.12 14.43
N THR A 72 -27.35 -5.49 15.08
CA THR A 72 -26.32 -4.54 15.48
C THR A 72 -25.67 -3.93 14.23
N ALA A 73 -25.23 -2.67 14.30
CA ALA A 73 -24.59 -1.99 13.16
C ALA A 73 -23.38 -2.75 12.58
N ALA A 74 -22.78 -3.64 13.37
CA ALA A 74 -21.72 -4.55 12.93
C ALA A 74 -22.22 -5.66 11.99
N GLU A 75 -23.44 -6.17 12.19
CA GLU A 75 -24.04 -7.23 11.36
C GLU A 75 -24.49 -6.70 9.99
N LEU A 76 -25.07 -5.49 9.94
CA LEU A 76 -25.44 -4.85 8.67
C LEU A 76 -24.23 -4.51 7.78
N LEU A 77 -23.09 -4.16 8.38
CA LEU A 77 -21.84 -3.93 7.66
C LEU A 77 -21.16 -5.23 7.21
N ALA A 78 -21.42 -6.34 7.91
CA ALA A 78 -20.94 -7.67 7.52
C ALA A 78 -21.73 -8.22 6.31
N ASP A 79 -23.04 -8.02 6.27
CA ASP A 79 -23.89 -8.37 5.11
C ASP A 79 -23.57 -7.51 3.88
N GLU A 80 -23.23 -6.23 4.04
CA GLU A 80 -22.81 -5.36 2.93
C GLU A 80 -21.42 -5.75 2.35
N MET A 81 -20.56 -6.38 3.17
CA MET A 81 -19.33 -7.02 2.68
C MET A 81 -19.60 -8.36 1.98
N ALA A 82 -20.73 -9.01 2.30
CA ALA A 82 -21.22 -10.21 1.63
C ALA A 82 -21.98 -9.87 0.33
N GLY A 83 -21.21 -9.48 -0.69
CA GLY A 83 -21.42 -10.14 -1.99
C GLY A 83 -22.01 -9.31 -3.12
N LYS A 84 -21.14 -8.52 -3.75
CA LYS A 84 -21.00 -8.69 -5.20
C LYS A 84 -20.14 -9.91 -5.45
N LYS A 85 -20.80 -11.09 -5.46
CA LYS A 85 -20.17 -12.37 -5.78
C LYS A 85 -19.49 -12.22 -7.15
N ILE A 86 -18.22 -12.60 -7.23
CA ILE A 86 -17.43 -12.51 -8.46
C ILE A 86 -17.99 -13.56 -9.43
N VAL A 87 -18.88 -13.12 -10.31
CA VAL A 87 -19.41 -13.96 -11.39
C VAL A 87 -18.38 -14.00 -12.51
N LYS A 88 -18.06 -15.21 -13.00
CA LYS A 88 -17.19 -15.38 -14.16
C LYS A 88 -17.82 -14.71 -15.38
N ALA A 89 -17.06 -13.85 -16.05
CA ALA A 89 -17.54 -13.15 -17.23
C ALA A 89 -17.70 -14.12 -18.41
N LYS A 90 -18.78 -13.96 -19.20
CA LYS A 90 -18.98 -14.70 -20.44
C LYS A 90 -17.90 -14.28 -21.44
N GLY A 91 -17.02 -15.21 -21.85
CA GLY A 91 -15.83 -14.91 -22.65
C GLY A 91 -14.55 -14.65 -21.83
N ALA A 92 -14.48 -15.15 -20.59
CA ALA A 92 -13.28 -15.07 -19.77
C ALA A 92 -12.07 -15.73 -20.46
N LYS A 93 -10.95 -14.99 -20.54
CA LYS A 93 -9.69 -15.45 -21.11
C LYS A 93 -8.84 -16.31 -20.16
N ASN A 94 -9.33 -16.56 -18.94
CA ASN A 94 -8.69 -17.37 -17.89
C ASN A 94 -7.18 -17.07 -17.72
N ILE A 95 -6.86 -15.80 -17.50
CA ILE A 95 -5.47 -15.36 -17.32
C ILE A 95 -5.13 -15.46 -15.84
N SER A 96 -4.10 -16.23 -15.49
CA SER A 96 -3.71 -16.48 -14.08
C SER A 96 -2.86 -15.37 -13.48
N SER A 97 -1.95 -14.80 -14.27
CA SER A 97 -1.00 -13.76 -13.87
C SER A 97 -1.10 -12.51 -14.73
N GLY A 98 -0.92 -11.34 -14.12
CA GLY A 98 -1.02 -10.07 -14.82
C GLY A 98 -0.29 -8.92 -14.14
N VAL A 99 -0.52 -7.72 -14.65
CA VAL A 99 0.10 -6.48 -14.18
C VAL A 99 -0.99 -5.49 -13.77
N ALA A 100 -0.93 -4.97 -12.55
CA ALA A 100 -1.78 -3.85 -12.11
C ALA A 100 -1.00 -2.54 -12.21
N ASN A 101 -1.40 -1.70 -13.16
CA ASN A 101 -0.88 -0.35 -13.29
C ASN A 101 -1.75 0.60 -12.45
N ILE A 102 -1.13 1.25 -11.46
CA ILE A 102 -1.74 2.23 -10.57
C ILE A 102 -1.17 3.60 -10.92
N LEU A 103 -2.01 4.49 -11.43
CA LEU A 103 -1.64 5.88 -11.68
C LEU A 103 -2.21 6.74 -10.54
N ALA A 104 -1.34 7.11 -9.61
CA ALA A 104 -1.65 7.92 -8.44
C ALA A 104 -1.22 9.38 -8.68
N THR A 105 -2.15 10.21 -9.15
CA THR A 105 -1.95 11.67 -9.19
C THR A 105 -2.47 12.33 -7.91
N PHE A 106 -2.16 13.61 -7.72
CA PHE A 106 -2.70 14.39 -6.61
C PHE A 106 -4.23 14.59 -6.67
N ASN A 107 -4.85 14.47 -7.84
CA ASN A 107 -6.27 14.80 -8.04
C ASN A 107 -7.15 13.57 -8.29
N ASN A 108 -6.54 12.43 -8.62
CA ASN A 108 -7.24 11.23 -9.05
C ASN A 108 -6.33 9.99 -8.96
N THR A 109 -6.95 8.84 -8.75
CA THR A 109 -6.32 7.52 -8.85
C THR A 109 -7.00 6.72 -9.95
N LEU A 110 -6.20 6.16 -10.85
CA LEU A 110 -6.64 5.25 -11.91
C LEU A 110 -5.98 3.90 -11.68
N VAL A 111 -6.75 2.82 -11.76
CA VAL A 111 -6.24 1.45 -11.66
C VAL A 111 -6.64 0.72 -12.91
N SER A 112 -5.66 0.17 -13.62
CA SER A 112 -5.87 -0.66 -14.80
C SER A 112 -5.10 -1.96 -14.63
N ILE A 113 -5.80 -3.06 -14.79
CA ILE A 113 -5.26 -4.41 -14.66
C ILE A 113 -5.17 -5.01 -16.06
N THR A 114 -3.96 -5.42 -16.43
CA THR A 114 -3.62 -5.98 -17.74
C THR A 114 -3.06 -7.39 -17.61
N ASP A 115 -3.02 -8.12 -18.72
CA ASP A 115 -2.16 -9.30 -18.83
C ASP A 115 -0.68 -8.88 -18.97
N MET A 116 0.21 -9.87 -19.11
CA MET A 116 1.64 -9.64 -19.36
C MET A 116 1.93 -9.04 -20.76
N GLN A 117 1.00 -9.20 -21.71
CA GLN A 117 1.10 -8.68 -23.07
C GLN A 117 0.62 -7.23 -23.20
N GLY A 118 -0.01 -6.68 -22.15
CA GLY A 118 -0.53 -5.31 -22.09
C GLY A 118 -2.01 -5.17 -22.46
N ASN A 119 -2.75 -6.26 -22.67
CA ASN A 119 -4.19 -6.20 -22.92
C ASN A 119 -4.95 -5.91 -21.61
N VAL A 120 -5.81 -4.90 -21.62
CA VAL A 120 -6.58 -4.50 -20.42
C VAL A 120 -7.73 -5.49 -20.18
N LEU A 121 -7.78 -6.05 -18.97
CA LEU A 121 -8.85 -6.93 -18.51
C LEU A 121 -9.93 -6.15 -17.76
N GLY A 122 -9.51 -5.22 -16.90
CA GLY A 122 -10.40 -4.40 -16.09
C GLY A 122 -9.72 -3.10 -15.72
N TRP A 123 -10.49 -2.03 -15.66
CA TRP A 123 -9.97 -0.71 -15.28
C TRP A 123 -11.01 0.06 -14.51
N SER A 124 -10.59 0.89 -13.57
CA SER A 124 -11.50 1.77 -12.85
C SER A 124 -10.83 3.08 -12.50
N SER A 125 -11.64 4.07 -12.18
CA SER A 125 -11.21 5.42 -11.80
C SER A 125 -12.09 5.97 -10.70
N ALA A 126 -11.59 6.94 -9.93
CA ALA A 126 -12.41 7.55 -8.87
C ALA A 126 -13.73 8.13 -9.41
N GLY A 127 -13.72 8.64 -10.65
CA GLY A 127 -14.92 9.11 -11.34
C GLY A 127 -15.91 7.99 -11.67
N ARG A 128 -15.44 6.81 -12.10
CA ARG A 128 -16.29 5.65 -12.44
C ARG A 128 -17.02 5.09 -11.22
N VAL A 129 -16.37 5.14 -10.06
CA VAL A 129 -16.94 4.75 -8.76
C VAL A 129 -17.93 5.79 -8.21
N GLY A 130 -18.04 6.96 -8.85
CA GLY A 130 -19.02 7.99 -8.48
C GLY A 130 -18.45 9.14 -7.63
N PHE A 131 -17.14 9.15 -7.34
CA PHE A 131 -16.53 10.29 -6.66
C PHE A 131 -16.37 11.49 -7.61
N LYS A 132 -16.79 12.67 -7.14
CA LYS A 132 -16.72 13.93 -7.87
C LYS A 132 -15.87 14.96 -7.13
N GLY A 133 -15.35 15.94 -7.87
CA GLY A 133 -14.57 17.06 -7.31
C GLY A 133 -13.34 16.61 -6.51
N SER A 134 -13.11 17.27 -5.38
CA SER A 134 -11.96 17.00 -4.47
C SER A 134 -11.98 15.60 -3.86
N ARG A 135 -13.15 14.95 -3.76
CA ARG A 135 -13.26 13.61 -3.14
C ARG A 135 -12.53 12.51 -3.93
N LYS A 136 -12.18 12.78 -5.20
CA LYS A 136 -11.44 11.85 -6.09
C LYS A 136 -10.00 11.60 -5.67
N SER A 137 -9.38 12.51 -4.91
CA SER A 137 -7.99 12.38 -4.46
C SER A 137 -7.85 11.69 -3.10
N THR A 138 -8.95 11.24 -2.50
CA THR A 138 -8.91 10.62 -1.17
C THR A 138 -8.41 9.18 -1.23
N ALA A 139 -7.78 8.73 -0.15
CA ALA A 139 -7.35 7.34 0.04
C ALA A 139 -8.51 6.34 -0.07
N PHE A 140 -9.68 6.71 0.45
CA PHE A 140 -10.89 5.88 0.37
C PHE A 140 -11.37 5.70 -1.07
N ALA A 141 -11.32 6.74 -1.89
CA ALA A 141 -11.64 6.62 -3.31
C ALA A 141 -10.69 5.62 -4.00
N ALA A 142 -9.40 5.66 -3.69
CA ALA A 142 -8.43 4.71 -4.25
C ALA A 142 -8.71 3.26 -3.86
N GLN A 143 -9.15 3.01 -2.61
CA GLN A 143 -9.55 1.66 -2.17
C GLN A 143 -10.72 1.14 -2.99
N GLN A 144 -11.78 1.94 -3.14
CA GLN A 144 -12.98 1.52 -3.86
C GLN A 144 -12.71 1.29 -5.36
N VAL A 145 -11.81 2.10 -5.95
CA VAL A 145 -11.35 1.95 -7.34
C VAL A 145 -10.56 0.65 -7.53
N ALA A 146 -9.64 0.35 -6.63
CA ALA A 146 -8.89 -0.90 -6.66
C ALA A 146 -9.82 -2.13 -6.51
N GLN A 147 -10.83 -2.03 -5.63
CA GLN A 147 -11.87 -3.04 -5.47
C GLN A 147 -12.67 -3.32 -6.73
N ASP A 148 -13.15 -2.26 -7.40
CA ASP A 148 -13.90 -2.41 -8.63
C ASP A 148 -13.06 -3.02 -9.77
N ALA A 149 -11.82 -2.55 -9.93
CA ALA A 149 -10.91 -3.08 -10.95
C ALA A 149 -10.53 -4.55 -10.70
N ALA A 150 -10.23 -4.91 -9.45
CA ALA A 150 -9.87 -6.28 -9.08
C ALA A 150 -11.05 -7.25 -9.24
N ARG A 151 -12.28 -6.84 -8.91
CA ARG A 151 -13.48 -7.66 -9.15
C ARG A 151 -13.63 -8.01 -10.63
N GLN A 152 -13.42 -7.03 -11.51
CA GLN A 152 -13.44 -7.26 -12.96
C GLN A 152 -12.32 -8.22 -13.40
N ALA A 153 -11.11 -8.05 -12.87
CA ALA A 153 -9.99 -8.95 -13.18
C ALA A 153 -10.19 -10.39 -12.67
N MET A 154 -10.73 -10.57 -11.47
CA MET A 154 -11.03 -11.90 -10.91
C MET A 154 -12.14 -12.61 -11.67
N SER A 155 -13.11 -11.87 -12.24
CA SER A 155 -14.10 -12.44 -13.17
C SER A 155 -13.47 -13.07 -14.42
N HIS A 156 -12.24 -12.65 -14.78
CA HIS A 156 -11.44 -13.22 -15.87
C HIS A 156 -10.42 -14.28 -15.42
N GLY A 157 -10.39 -14.64 -14.13
CA GLY A 157 -9.57 -15.73 -13.59
C GLY A 157 -8.22 -15.34 -13.00
N MET A 158 -7.95 -14.03 -12.83
CA MET A 158 -6.68 -13.54 -12.28
C MET A 158 -6.48 -13.91 -10.81
N ARG A 159 -5.27 -14.33 -10.47
CA ARG A 159 -4.86 -14.70 -9.11
C ARG A 159 -3.62 -13.95 -8.65
N GLU A 160 -2.62 -13.84 -9.52
CA GLU A 160 -1.32 -13.23 -9.23
C GLU A 160 -1.12 -11.93 -10.03
N VAL A 161 -0.56 -10.90 -9.38
CA VAL A 161 -0.39 -9.58 -9.98
C VAL A 161 0.95 -8.93 -9.63
N GLU A 162 1.66 -8.46 -10.65
CA GLU A 162 2.77 -7.50 -10.50
C GLU A 162 2.20 -6.08 -10.42
N ILE A 163 2.52 -5.33 -9.36
CA ILE A 163 2.04 -3.96 -9.21
C ILE A 163 3.07 -2.97 -9.76
N ARG A 164 2.60 -2.08 -10.63
CA ARG A 164 3.33 -0.97 -11.23
C ARG A 164 2.71 0.34 -10.81
N VAL A 165 3.37 1.09 -9.95
CA VAL A 165 2.88 2.36 -9.43
C VAL A 165 3.49 3.51 -10.22
N LYS A 166 2.69 4.52 -10.55
CA LYS A 166 3.15 5.76 -11.17
C LYS A 166 2.55 6.95 -10.44
N GLY A 167 3.43 7.80 -9.91
CA GLY A 167 3.09 9.08 -9.30
C GLY A 167 3.03 9.04 -7.76
N PRO A 168 3.20 10.20 -7.11
CA PRO A 168 3.27 10.32 -5.65
C PRO A 168 1.91 10.57 -4.97
N GLY A 169 0.79 10.39 -5.66
CA GLY A 169 -0.54 10.71 -5.12
C GLY A 169 -0.88 9.92 -3.84
N SER A 170 -1.75 10.51 -3.01
CA SER A 170 -2.29 9.93 -1.76
C SER A 170 -2.92 8.54 -1.92
N GLY A 171 -3.43 8.21 -3.11
CA GLY A 171 -4.03 6.92 -3.41
C GLY A 171 -3.05 5.75 -3.60
N ARG A 172 -1.74 6.00 -3.60
CA ARG A 172 -0.69 5.02 -3.89
C ARG A 172 -0.76 3.79 -2.98
N GLU A 173 -0.61 3.97 -1.68
CA GLU A 173 -0.56 2.85 -0.72
C GLU A 173 -1.94 2.24 -0.50
N SER A 174 -2.98 3.08 -0.52
CA SER A 174 -4.36 2.65 -0.30
C SER A 174 -4.84 1.69 -1.39
N ALA A 175 -4.45 1.93 -2.65
CA ALA A 175 -4.75 1.03 -3.74
C ALA A 175 -4.03 -0.32 -3.60
N ILE A 176 -2.75 -0.33 -3.22
CA ILE A 176 -1.97 -1.56 -3.01
C ILE A 176 -2.60 -2.43 -1.91
N ARG A 177 -2.91 -1.82 -0.76
CA ARG A 177 -3.57 -2.52 0.35
C ARG A 177 -4.94 -3.06 -0.03
N ALA A 178 -5.70 -2.31 -0.82
CA ALA A 178 -7.01 -2.77 -1.29
C ALA A 178 -6.88 -3.99 -2.21
N LEU A 179 -5.91 -4.01 -3.15
CA LEU A 179 -5.66 -5.17 -4.01
C LEU A 179 -5.32 -6.43 -3.20
N GLN A 180 -4.53 -6.30 -2.13
CA GLN A 180 -4.26 -7.40 -1.20
C GLN A 180 -5.52 -7.87 -0.48
N ALA A 181 -6.32 -6.94 0.06
CA ALA A 181 -7.51 -7.24 0.87
C ALA A 181 -8.59 -8.00 0.09
N ILE A 182 -8.60 -7.89 -1.23
CA ILE A 182 -9.57 -8.56 -2.11
C ILE A 182 -9.16 -10.01 -2.42
N GLY A 183 -7.89 -10.37 -2.21
CA GLY A 183 -7.36 -11.71 -2.44
C GLY A 183 -6.58 -11.88 -3.74
N LEU A 184 -6.03 -10.80 -4.31
CA LEU A 184 -5.00 -10.91 -5.36
C LEU A 184 -3.63 -11.09 -4.69
N GLU A 185 -2.89 -12.09 -5.13
CA GLU A 185 -1.52 -12.34 -4.67
C GLU A 185 -0.56 -11.36 -5.36
N ILE A 186 0.20 -10.61 -4.57
CA ILE A 186 1.16 -9.64 -5.09
C ILE A 186 2.52 -10.30 -5.22
N SER A 187 3.03 -10.38 -6.45
CA SER A 187 4.33 -10.96 -6.74
C SER A 187 5.47 -9.96 -6.56
N THR A 188 5.32 -8.74 -7.07
CA THR A 188 6.33 -7.68 -6.99
C THR A 188 5.67 -6.31 -7.03
N ILE A 189 6.24 -5.35 -6.30
CA ILE A 189 5.84 -3.94 -6.32
C ILE A 189 6.96 -3.13 -6.95
N LYS A 190 6.69 -2.47 -8.07
CA LYS A 190 7.63 -1.58 -8.78
C LYS A 190 7.08 -0.17 -8.85
N ASP A 191 7.92 0.81 -8.56
CA ASP A 191 7.63 2.23 -8.81
C ASP A 191 8.22 2.63 -10.17
N ILE A 192 7.34 3.07 -11.08
CA ILE A 192 7.67 3.52 -12.44
C ILE A 192 7.30 5.00 -12.57
N THR A 193 7.39 5.75 -11.47
CA THR A 193 7.26 7.21 -11.51
C THR A 193 8.39 7.78 -12.37
N PRO A 194 8.07 8.47 -13.49
CA PRO A 194 9.09 8.97 -14.40
C PRO A 194 9.85 10.13 -13.74
N VAL A 195 11.15 9.93 -13.51
CA VAL A 195 12.06 10.98 -13.07
C VAL A 195 12.85 11.46 -14.31
N PRO A 196 12.61 12.68 -14.82
CA PRO A 196 13.30 13.18 -16.01
C PRO A 196 14.74 13.59 -15.68
N HIS A 197 15.69 13.19 -16.51
CA HIS A 197 17.08 13.67 -16.44
C HIS A 197 17.20 15.04 -17.12
N ASN A 198 16.84 16.12 -16.42
CA ASN A 198 16.94 17.51 -16.90
C ASN A 198 16.33 17.75 -18.29
N GLY A 199 15.06 17.32 -18.48
CA GLY A 199 14.29 17.49 -19.72
C GLY A 199 13.53 18.82 -19.81
N CYS A 200 12.24 18.74 -20.14
CA CYS A 200 11.39 19.93 -20.29
C CYS A 200 11.31 20.78 -19.00
N ARG A 201 11.39 22.10 -19.15
CA ARG A 201 11.25 23.05 -18.03
C ARG A 201 9.87 22.86 -17.34
N PRO A 202 9.81 22.65 -16.02
CA PRO A 202 8.55 22.53 -15.30
C PRO A 202 7.77 23.84 -15.37
N ARG A 203 6.43 23.74 -15.24
CA ARG A 203 5.55 24.92 -15.24
C ARG A 203 5.93 25.85 -14.10
N LYS A 204 5.77 27.17 -14.32
CA LYS A 204 6.00 28.19 -13.28
C LYS A 204 5.22 27.84 -12.02
N GLN A 205 5.87 27.94 -10.86
CA GLN A 205 5.23 27.73 -9.57
C GLN A 205 4.04 28.66 -9.42
N ARG A 206 2.89 28.09 -9.02
CA ARG A 206 1.65 28.85 -8.85
C ARG A 206 1.80 29.75 -7.62
N ARG A 207 1.33 30.99 -7.74
CA ARG A 207 1.14 31.92 -6.63
C ARG A 207 -0.32 31.78 -6.23
N VAL A 208 -0.58 31.09 -5.13
CA VAL A 208 -1.92 30.84 -4.60
C VAL A 208 -1.97 31.39 -3.19
#